data_AF-A0A661U2E5-F1
#
_entry.id   AF-A0A661U2E5-F1
#
_cell.length_a   1.000
_cell.length_b   1.000
_cell.length_c   1.000
_cell.angle_alpha   90.00
_cell.angle_beta   90.00
_cell.angle_gamma   90.00
#
_symmetry.space_group_name_H-M   'P 1'
#
loop_
_entity.id
_entity.type
_entity.pdbx_description
1 polymer ?
#
loop_
_entity_poly.entity_id
_entity_poly.type
_entity_poly.pdbx_seq_one_letter_code
_entity_poly.pdbx_strand_id
1 'polypeptide(L)'
;MNNRVTVHQPNSQAPFVARCSLCNKDLREHDLIVRGGKIYCIECAEKYTTPSEVGKPKPYILWVLIGTSVLLAVVGVVIAVVSITPFLEGGLMGSANRVRLKEVEGKLNEMYMDIGRYPSVEEGLELLTDDDPLDTGEGVKNWYGPYIPIGDENAISDVFGKRLVYGETGGSYYIQSLGKNGKIDYIPINPYDKPPPDVDDNILWLKPPEKEKKENSEEPQEFGDPVVRGGWW
;
A
#
# COMPACT_ATOMS: atom_id res chain seq x y z
N MET A 1 32.49 47.45 14.43
CA MET A 1 33.80 47.56 15.12
C MET A 1 34.47 48.83 14.62
N ASN A 2 34.43 49.91 15.41
CA ASN A 2 35.05 51.18 15.05
C ASN A 2 36.51 51.14 15.51
N ASN A 3 37.46 51.04 14.57
CA ASN A 3 38.88 51.12 14.87
C ASN A 3 39.26 52.58 15.12
N ARG A 4 39.50 52.93 16.39
CA ARG A 4 40.04 54.23 16.79
C ARG A 4 41.57 54.13 16.71
N VAL A 5 42.16 54.72 15.68
CA VAL A 5 43.62 54.79 15.52
C VAL A 5 44.13 55.89 16.46
N THR A 6 44.92 55.53 17.47
CA THR A 6 45.62 56.49 18.33
C THR A 6 47.02 56.73 17.77
N VAL A 7 47.30 57.93 17.28
CA VAL A 7 48.63 58.33 16.82
C VAL A 7 49.37 58.96 18.00
N HIS A 8 50.54 58.42 18.36
CA HIS A 8 51.39 58.99 19.41
C HIS A 8 52.02 60.32 18.95
N GLN A 9 51.85 61.37 19.76
CA GLN A 9 52.34 62.73 19.51
C GLN A 9 53.66 63.00 20.23
N PRO A 10 54.60 63.75 19.62
CA PRO A 10 55.53 64.56 20.38
C PRO A 10 55.36 66.05 20.07
N ASN A 11 55.15 66.79 21.16
CA ASN A 11 55.50 68.20 21.36
C ASN A 11 54.60 69.29 20.75
N SER A 12 54.51 70.38 21.52
CA SER A 12 53.53 71.45 21.48
C SER A 12 53.69 72.42 20.30
N GLN A 13 52.75 72.37 19.36
CA GLN A 13 52.08 73.50 18.67
C GLN A 13 51.16 72.82 17.62
N ALA A 14 49.84 73.01 17.72
CA ALA A 14 48.78 72.25 17.05
C ALA A 14 49.09 71.72 15.62
N PRO A 15 48.98 70.39 15.35
CA PRO A 15 48.95 69.88 13.99
C PRO A 15 47.50 69.70 13.53
N PHE A 16 47.14 70.33 12.42
CA PHE A 16 45.94 69.97 11.66
C PHE A 16 46.18 68.57 11.08
N VAL A 17 45.31 67.59 11.37
CA VAL A 17 45.64 66.17 11.13
C VAL A 17 45.07 65.65 9.80
N ALA A 18 43.97 66.22 9.28
CA ALA A 18 43.39 65.84 7.99
C ALA A 18 42.38 66.86 7.49
N ARG A 19 42.05 66.84 6.18
CA ARG A 19 40.91 67.58 5.62
C ARG A 19 39.74 66.64 5.33
N CYS A 20 38.53 67.12 5.59
CA CYS A 20 37.33 66.42 5.18
C CYS A 20 37.28 66.29 3.65
N SER A 21 37.12 65.08 3.14
CA SER A 21 37.08 64.80 1.70
C SER A 21 35.91 65.45 0.96
N LEU A 22 34.92 66.00 1.67
CA LEU A 22 33.69 66.57 1.09
C LEU A 22 33.63 68.08 1.18
N CYS A 23 33.74 68.63 2.39
CA CYS A 23 33.64 70.07 2.62
C CYS A 23 35.02 70.76 2.68
N ASN A 24 36.11 70.00 2.53
CA ASN A 24 37.50 70.47 2.61
C ASN A 24 37.86 71.23 3.90
N LYS A 25 37.04 71.09 4.95
CA LYS A 25 37.24 71.68 6.27
C LYS A 25 38.38 70.96 6.98
N ASP A 26 39.27 71.71 7.63
CA ASP A 26 40.35 71.15 8.44
C ASP A 26 39.75 70.47 9.69
N LEU A 27 40.13 69.21 9.93
CA LEU A 27 39.63 68.38 11.01
C LEU A 27 40.67 68.28 12.13
N ARG A 28 40.17 68.38 13.36
CA ARG A 28 40.93 68.08 14.58
C ARG A 28 40.79 66.59 14.89
N GLU A 29 41.78 66.04 15.60
CA GLU A 29 41.91 64.61 15.89
C GLU A 29 40.64 63.97 16.51
N HIS A 30 39.85 64.74 17.25
CA HIS A 30 38.66 64.26 17.94
C HIS A 30 37.38 64.26 17.07
N ASP A 31 37.38 64.88 15.88
CA ASP A 31 36.19 65.12 15.04
C ASP A 31 36.22 64.38 13.69
N LEU A 32 37.09 63.38 13.52
CA LEU A 32 37.27 62.65 12.25
C LEU A 32 36.57 61.28 12.23
N ILE A 33 35.88 60.98 11.13
CA ILE A 33 35.24 59.69 10.87
C ILE A 33 35.85 59.11 9.59
N VAL A 34 36.41 57.90 9.66
CA VAL A 34 36.98 57.20 8.50
C VAL A 34 35.97 56.17 7.99
N ARG A 35 35.56 56.27 6.72
CA ARG A 35 34.70 55.28 6.04
C ARG A 35 35.19 55.03 4.62
N GLY A 36 35.36 53.76 4.24
CA GLY A 36 35.77 53.37 2.88
C GLY A 36 37.10 53.97 2.43
N GLY A 37 38.04 54.24 3.36
CA GLY A 37 39.33 54.85 3.06
C GLY A 37 39.31 56.38 2.89
N LYS A 38 38.17 57.05 3.07
CA LYS A 38 38.04 58.52 3.05
C LYS A 38 37.74 59.07 4.45
N ILE A 39 38.18 60.30 4.71
CA ILE A 39 38.02 61.01 5.98
C ILE A 39 36.89 62.04 5.87
N TYR A 40 35.97 62.01 6.81
CA TYR A 40 34.77 62.86 6.83
C TYR A 40 34.64 63.62 8.15
N CYS A 41 34.07 64.83 8.08
CA CYS A 41 33.60 65.59 9.23
C CYS A 41 32.33 64.96 9.80
N ILE A 42 32.03 65.12 11.10
CA ILE A 42 30.83 64.53 11.72
C ILE A 42 29.51 64.92 10.99
N GLU A 43 29.33 66.21 10.69
CA GLU A 43 28.17 66.71 9.94
C GLU A 43 28.09 66.14 8.51
N CYS A 44 29.26 65.93 7.88
CA CYS A 44 29.37 65.40 6.54
C CYS A 44 29.07 63.90 6.52
N ALA A 45 29.51 63.19 7.55
CA ALA A 45 29.38 61.75 7.68
C ALA A 45 27.92 61.35 7.92
N GLU A 46 27.16 62.15 8.66
CA GLU A 46 25.71 61.95 8.82
C GLU A 46 24.97 62.20 7.50
N LYS A 47 25.33 63.24 6.76
CA LYS A 47 24.69 63.56 5.47
C LYS A 47 25.05 62.55 4.36
N TYR A 48 26.25 61.97 4.45
CA TYR A 48 26.77 60.95 3.55
C TYR A 48 26.75 59.55 4.16
N THR A 49 25.87 59.28 5.14
CA THR A 49 25.49 57.89 5.40
C THR A 49 24.75 57.41 4.15
N THR A 50 25.52 56.95 3.17
CA THR A 50 25.04 56.07 2.12
C THR A 50 24.28 54.96 2.83
N PRO A 51 23.05 54.64 2.43
CA PRO A 51 22.40 53.44 2.94
C PRO A 51 23.38 52.30 2.71
N SER A 52 23.96 51.82 3.81
CA SER A 52 24.96 50.77 3.82
C SER A 52 24.31 49.59 3.13
N GLU A 53 24.81 49.24 1.95
CA GLU A 53 24.54 48.02 1.21
C GLU A 53 23.27 47.30 1.69
N VAL A 54 22.10 47.74 1.23
CA VAL A 54 20.92 46.89 1.26
C VAL A 54 21.35 45.63 0.53
N GLY A 55 21.64 44.60 1.32
CA GLY A 55 22.53 43.52 0.93
C GLY A 55 22.03 42.91 -0.36
N LYS A 56 22.87 42.96 -1.41
CA LYS A 56 22.65 42.10 -2.58
C LYS A 56 22.52 40.69 -2.02
N PRO A 57 21.38 40.00 -2.23
CA PRO A 57 21.19 38.66 -1.69
C PRO A 57 22.36 37.84 -2.20
N LYS A 58 23.17 37.32 -1.27
CA LYS A 58 24.29 36.49 -1.65
C LYS A 58 23.71 35.31 -2.46
N PRO A 59 24.30 34.97 -3.60
CA PRO A 59 23.67 34.08 -4.58
C PRO A 59 23.30 32.70 -4.02
N TYR A 60 23.92 32.28 -2.92
CA TYR A 60 23.58 31.04 -2.22
C TYR A 60 22.18 31.04 -1.59
N ILE A 61 21.59 32.19 -1.24
CA ILE A 61 20.25 32.23 -0.62
C ILE A 61 19.19 31.78 -1.62
N LEU A 62 19.28 32.25 -2.87
CA LEU A 62 18.40 31.82 -3.95
C LEU A 62 18.55 30.31 -4.23
N TRP A 63 19.78 29.81 -4.23
CA TRP A 63 20.05 28.39 -4.45
C TRP A 63 19.48 27.52 -3.32
N VAL A 64 19.61 27.95 -2.06
CA VAL A 64 19.05 27.23 -0.91
C VAL A 64 17.53 27.21 -0.95
N LEU A 65 16.86 28.33 -1.23
CA LEU A 65 15.40 28.39 -1.28
C LEU A 65 14.82 27.47 -2.36
N ILE A 66 15.41 27.52 -3.57
CA ILE A 66 15.00 26.64 -4.67
C ILE A 66 15.31 25.19 -4.32
N GLY A 67 16.52 24.91 -3.81
CA GLY A 67 16.93 23.56 -3.43
C GLY A 67 16.04 22.95 -2.36
N THR A 68 15.70 23.69 -1.31
CA THR A 68 14.80 23.20 -0.25
C THR A 68 13.37 23.02 -0.74
N SER A 69 12.88 23.89 -1.62
CA SER A 69 11.53 23.76 -2.19
C SER A 69 11.41 22.52 -3.07
N VAL A 70 12.37 22.31 -3.97
CA VAL A 70 12.41 21.12 -4.84
C VAL A 70 12.55 19.85 -4.00
N LEU A 71 13.41 19.85 -2.98
CA LEU A 71 13.57 18.71 -2.09
C LEU A 71 12.26 18.32 -1.40
N LEU A 72 11.56 19.29 -0.81
CA LEU A 72 10.28 19.05 -0.14
C LEU A 72 9.19 18.58 -1.12
N ALA A 73 9.17 19.12 -2.35
CA ALA A 73 8.24 18.67 -3.38
C ALA A 73 8.46 17.20 -3.75
N VAL A 74 9.71 16.79 -3.97
CA VAL A 74 10.03 15.38 -4.29
C VAL A 74 9.71 14.46 -3.13
N VAL A 75 10.11 14.84 -1.91
CA VAL A 75 9.79 14.05 -0.69
C VAL A 75 8.27 13.94 -0.50
N GLY A 76 7.53 15.02 -0.70
CA GLY A 76 6.08 15.03 -0.63
C GLY A 76 5.43 14.09 -1.64
N VAL A 77 5.90 14.08 -2.88
CA VAL A 77 5.40 13.16 -3.93
C VAL A 77 5.70 11.70 -3.56
N VAL A 78 6.91 11.39 -3.07
CA VAL A 78 7.26 10.02 -2.67
C VAL A 78 6.39 9.53 -1.51
N ILE A 79 6.21 10.35 -0.47
CA ILE A 79 5.35 10.02 0.67
C ILE A 79 3.90 9.82 0.22
N ALA A 80 3.39 10.70 -0.65
CA ALA A 80 2.02 10.58 -1.19
C ALA A 80 1.82 9.23 -1.90
N VAL A 81 2.73 8.83 -2.78
CA VAL A 81 2.61 7.55 -3.52
C VAL A 81 2.67 6.35 -2.57
N VAL A 82 3.60 6.33 -1.62
CA VAL A 82 3.76 5.21 -0.66
C VAL A 82 2.60 5.11 0.32
N SER A 83 1.94 6.23 0.64
CA SER A 83 0.81 6.25 1.59
C SER A 83 -0.51 5.69 1.03
N ILE A 84 -0.67 5.65 -0.29
CA ILE A 84 -1.93 5.25 -0.94
C ILE A 84 -2.04 3.72 -1.09
N THR A 85 -0.92 3.01 -1.21
CA THR A 85 -0.91 1.57 -1.49
C THR A 85 -1.51 0.70 -0.37
N PRO A 86 -1.19 0.86 0.94
CA PRO A 86 -1.65 -0.09 1.95
C PRO A 86 -3.15 -0.02 2.27
N PHE A 87 -3.84 1.08 1.94
CA PHE A 87 -5.25 1.27 2.31
C PHE A 87 -6.22 0.59 1.33
N LEU A 88 -5.88 0.55 0.04
CA LEU A 88 -6.72 -0.09 -0.98
C LEU A 88 -6.59 -1.61 -0.98
N GLU A 89 -5.46 -2.12 -0.48
CA GLU A 89 -5.15 -3.56 -0.46
C GLU A 89 -6.12 -4.36 0.42
N GLY A 90 -6.57 -3.84 1.57
CA GLY A 90 -7.36 -4.62 2.54
C GLY A 90 -8.68 -5.20 2.00
N GLY A 91 -9.50 -4.38 1.32
CA GLY A 91 -10.79 -4.83 0.78
C GLY A 91 -10.66 -5.57 -0.56
N LEU A 92 -9.74 -5.14 -1.41
CA LEU A 92 -9.48 -5.79 -2.69
C LEU A 92 -8.87 -7.19 -2.50
N MET A 93 -7.97 -7.36 -1.54
CA MET A 93 -7.36 -8.66 -1.26
C MET A 93 -8.35 -9.66 -0.67
N GLY A 94 -9.29 -9.23 0.18
CA GLY A 94 -10.34 -10.13 0.70
C GLY A 94 -11.23 -10.70 -0.42
N SER A 95 -11.73 -9.84 -1.30
CA SER A 95 -12.50 -10.28 -2.47
C SER A 95 -11.70 -11.17 -3.44
N ALA A 96 -10.43 -10.83 -3.70
CA ALA A 96 -9.54 -11.66 -4.51
C ALA A 96 -9.26 -13.02 -3.86
N ASN A 97 -9.10 -13.07 -2.53
CA ASN A 97 -8.92 -14.29 -1.78
C ASN A 97 -10.14 -15.22 -1.91
N ARG A 98 -11.35 -14.65 -1.86
CA ARG A 98 -12.59 -15.39 -2.09
C ARG A 98 -12.67 -16.00 -3.48
N VAL A 99 -12.23 -15.28 -4.51
CA VAL A 99 -12.13 -15.79 -5.88
C VAL A 99 -11.12 -16.94 -5.93
N ARG A 100 -9.98 -16.81 -5.25
CA ARG A 100 -8.96 -17.86 -5.19
C ARG A 100 -9.48 -19.14 -4.54
N LEU A 101 -10.18 -19.03 -3.42
CA LEU A 101 -10.82 -20.18 -2.77
C LEU A 101 -11.83 -20.86 -3.70
N LYS A 102 -12.64 -20.09 -4.43
CA LYS A 102 -13.61 -20.64 -5.40
C LYS A 102 -12.96 -21.37 -6.57
N GLU A 103 -11.78 -20.95 -7.00
CA GLU A 103 -11.05 -21.63 -8.06
C GLU A 103 -10.58 -23.02 -7.59
N VAL A 104 -10.06 -23.10 -6.37
CA VAL A 104 -9.67 -24.37 -5.74
C VAL A 104 -10.89 -25.25 -5.47
N GLU A 105 -12.01 -24.67 -5.01
CA GLU A 105 -13.31 -25.37 -4.92
C GLU A 105 -13.72 -25.94 -6.27
N GLY A 106 -13.57 -25.19 -7.37
CA GLY A 106 -13.85 -25.66 -8.72
C GLY A 106 -13.04 -26.90 -9.10
N LYS A 107 -11.75 -26.92 -8.76
CA LYS A 107 -10.86 -28.08 -8.99
C LYS A 107 -11.21 -29.28 -8.12
N LEU A 108 -11.56 -29.05 -6.86
CA LEU A 108 -12.06 -30.10 -5.97
C LEU A 108 -13.39 -30.68 -6.46
N ASN A 109 -14.26 -29.84 -7.04
CA ASN A 109 -15.52 -30.29 -7.61
C ASN A 109 -15.31 -31.09 -8.90
N GLU A 110 -14.36 -30.70 -9.74
CA GLU A 110 -13.94 -31.47 -10.92
C GLU A 110 -13.49 -32.87 -10.49
N MET A 111 -12.61 -32.97 -9.49
CA MET A 111 -12.20 -34.23 -8.90
C MET A 111 -13.39 -35.02 -8.33
N TYR A 112 -14.27 -34.37 -7.59
CA TYR A 112 -15.46 -35.02 -7.02
C TYR A 112 -16.35 -35.62 -8.12
N MET A 113 -16.48 -34.99 -9.30
CA MET A 113 -17.26 -35.55 -10.40
C MET A 113 -16.66 -36.84 -10.96
N ASP A 114 -15.33 -36.94 -10.93
CA ASP A 114 -14.59 -38.06 -11.49
C ASP A 114 -14.49 -39.24 -10.50
N ILE A 115 -14.10 -38.94 -9.25
CA ILE A 115 -13.82 -39.96 -8.22
C ILE A 115 -14.99 -40.16 -7.25
N GLY A 116 -15.94 -39.25 -7.21
CA GLY A 116 -17.14 -39.30 -6.35
C GLY A 116 -16.91 -38.91 -4.89
N ARG A 117 -15.72 -38.40 -4.54
CA ARG A 117 -15.35 -37.97 -3.18
C ARG A 117 -14.41 -36.76 -3.22
N TYR A 118 -14.33 -36.04 -2.10
CA TYR A 118 -13.24 -35.09 -1.85
C TYR A 118 -12.00 -35.81 -1.28
N PRO A 119 -10.83 -35.15 -1.20
CA PRO A 119 -9.65 -35.73 -0.57
C PRO A 119 -9.93 -35.99 0.91
N SER A 120 -9.27 -36.99 1.50
CA SER A 120 -9.23 -37.16 2.95
C SER A 120 -8.37 -36.07 3.60
N VAL A 121 -8.44 -35.95 4.93
CA VAL A 121 -7.61 -34.98 5.66
C VAL A 121 -6.12 -35.33 5.55
N GLU A 122 -5.80 -36.61 5.44
CA GLU A 122 -4.45 -37.14 5.28
C GLU A 122 -3.87 -36.89 3.88
N GLU A 123 -4.68 -37.06 2.83
CA GLU A 123 -4.31 -36.74 1.45
C GLU A 123 -4.22 -35.22 1.23
N GLY A 124 -5.14 -34.46 1.83
CA GLY A 124 -5.20 -33.01 1.75
C GLY A 124 -5.32 -32.47 0.32
N LEU A 125 -4.89 -31.23 0.12
CA LEU A 125 -4.89 -30.58 -1.21
C LEU A 125 -3.75 -31.06 -2.10
N GLU A 126 -2.80 -31.85 -1.57
CA GLU A 126 -1.64 -32.36 -2.30
C GLU A 126 -2.08 -33.36 -3.39
N LEU A 127 -3.16 -34.10 -3.13
CA LEU A 127 -3.78 -34.99 -4.09
C LEU A 127 -4.11 -34.30 -5.42
N LEU A 128 -4.49 -33.01 -5.41
CA LEU A 128 -4.86 -32.27 -6.61
C LEU A 128 -3.67 -32.01 -7.56
N THR A 129 -2.45 -32.04 -7.03
CA THR A 129 -1.20 -31.79 -7.77
C THR A 129 -0.50 -33.07 -8.22
N ASP A 130 -0.96 -34.24 -7.78
CA ASP A 130 -0.35 -35.51 -8.14
C ASP A 130 -0.80 -35.97 -9.52
N ASP A 131 0.14 -36.48 -10.32
CA ASP A 131 -0.15 -36.96 -11.68
C ASP A 131 -0.90 -38.31 -11.62
N ASP A 132 -0.54 -39.17 -10.66
CA ASP A 132 -1.14 -40.48 -10.44
C ASP A 132 -1.24 -40.81 -8.93
N PRO A 133 -2.45 -40.83 -8.34
CA PRO A 133 -2.64 -41.14 -6.93
C PRO A 133 -2.41 -42.62 -6.60
N LEU A 134 -2.07 -43.48 -7.57
CA LEU A 134 -1.61 -44.85 -7.28
C LEU A 134 -0.32 -44.87 -6.43
N ASP A 135 0.48 -43.78 -6.41
CA ASP A 135 1.70 -43.67 -5.59
C ASP A 135 1.43 -43.16 -4.16
N THR A 136 0.26 -42.57 -3.88
CA THR A 136 -0.13 -42.08 -2.54
C THR A 136 -0.81 -43.13 -1.66
N GLY A 137 -0.84 -44.39 -2.09
CA GLY A 137 -1.24 -45.56 -1.28
C GLY A 137 -2.71 -45.95 -1.38
N GLU A 138 -3.58 -45.07 -1.88
CA GLU A 138 -4.97 -45.39 -2.19
C GLU A 138 -5.19 -45.31 -3.70
N GLY A 139 -5.23 -46.45 -4.39
CA GLY A 139 -5.51 -46.47 -5.82
C GLY A 139 -6.89 -45.88 -6.14
N VAL A 140 -6.93 -44.59 -6.47
CA VAL A 140 -8.16 -43.87 -6.79
C VAL A 140 -8.62 -44.28 -8.19
N LYS A 141 -9.77 -44.96 -8.25
CA LYS A 141 -10.39 -45.36 -9.51
C LYS A 141 -10.95 -44.12 -10.21
N ASN A 142 -10.86 -44.08 -11.54
CA ASN A 142 -11.35 -42.98 -12.39
C ASN A 142 -10.65 -41.63 -12.17
N TRP A 143 -9.35 -41.65 -11.85
CA TRP A 143 -8.52 -40.45 -11.91
C TRP A 143 -8.27 -40.05 -13.37
N TYR A 144 -8.62 -38.82 -13.75
CA TYR A 144 -8.44 -38.31 -15.12
C TYR A 144 -7.28 -37.32 -15.27
N GLY A 145 -6.45 -37.18 -14.23
CA GLY A 145 -5.21 -36.43 -14.26
C GLY A 145 -5.11 -35.40 -13.14
N PRO A 146 -3.97 -34.71 -13.05
CA PRO A 146 -3.75 -33.68 -12.07
C PRO A 146 -4.71 -32.51 -12.34
N TYR A 147 -5.63 -32.28 -11.39
CA TYR A 147 -6.62 -31.19 -11.49
C TYR A 147 -5.95 -29.81 -11.41
N ILE A 148 -4.76 -29.76 -10.83
CA ILE A 148 -3.88 -28.61 -10.75
C ILE A 148 -2.57 -28.92 -11.50
N PRO A 149 -2.02 -28.00 -12.31
CA PRO A 149 -0.74 -28.21 -12.98
C PRO A 149 0.38 -28.58 -11.99
N ILE A 150 1.11 -29.65 -12.29
CA ILE A 150 2.23 -30.14 -11.48
C ILE A 150 3.28 -29.02 -11.35
N GLY A 151 3.68 -28.73 -10.11
CA GLY A 151 4.63 -27.66 -9.79
C GLY A 151 4.03 -26.27 -9.66
N ASP A 152 2.71 -26.10 -9.84
CA ASP A 152 2.03 -24.85 -9.53
C ASP A 152 1.63 -24.79 -8.05
N GLU A 153 2.62 -24.65 -7.16
CA GLU A 153 2.36 -24.50 -5.71
C GLU A 153 1.51 -23.26 -5.39
N ASN A 154 1.49 -22.27 -6.30
CA ASN A 154 0.64 -21.10 -6.15
C ASN A 154 -0.84 -21.48 -6.25
N ALA A 155 -1.20 -22.52 -7.02
CA ALA A 155 -2.56 -23.05 -7.15
C ALA A 155 -3.19 -23.44 -5.81
N ILE A 156 -2.38 -23.93 -4.87
CA ILE A 156 -2.81 -24.34 -3.52
C ILE A 156 -2.52 -23.23 -2.49
N SER A 157 -2.14 -22.03 -2.95
CA SER A 157 -1.83 -20.88 -2.11
C SER A 157 -2.88 -19.78 -2.21
N ASP A 158 -3.02 -19.04 -1.12
CA ASP A 158 -3.85 -17.85 -1.00
C ASP A 158 -3.22 -16.63 -1.71
N VAL A 159 -3.96 -15.51 -1.76
CA VAL A 159 -3.47 -14.26 -2.37
C VAL A 159 -2.31 -13.61 -1.62
N PHE A 160 -2.01 -14.07 -0.41
CA PHE A 160 -0.89 -13.63 0.41
C PHE A 160 0.33 -14.54 0.27
N GLY A 161 0.28 -15.55 -0.61
CA GLY A 161 1.35 -16.50 -0.88
C GLY A 161 1.53 -17.56 0.21
N LYS A 162 0.48 -17.82 1.00
CA LYS A 162 0.49 -18.87 2.04
C LYS A 162 -0.36 -20.05 1.59
N ARG A 163 0.07 -21.26 1.94
CA ARG A 163 -0.65 -22.49 1.60
C ARG A 163 -2.03 -22.50 2.27
N LEU A 164 -3.05 -22.90 1.51
CA LEU A 164 -4.41 -23.08 2.00
C LEU A 164 -4.48 -24.23 3.00
N VAL A 165 -5.32 -24.05 4.01
CA VAL A 165 -5.64 -25.07 5.01
C VAL A 165 -6.88 -25.81 4.56
N TYR A 166 -6.79 -27.13 4.51
CA TYR A 166 -7.91 -28.02 4.28
C TYR A 166 -8.31 -28.71 5.56
N GLY A 167 -9.61 -28.89 5.77
CA GLY A 167 -10.10 -29.60 6.94
C GLY A 167 -11.50 -30.16 6.75
N GLU A 168 -11.83 -31.06 7.64
CA GLU A 168 -13.15 -31.68 7.74
C GLU A 168 -13.73 -31.41 9.14
N THR A 169 -15.01 -31.09 9.20
CA THR A 169 -15.76 -31.02 10.46
C THR A 169 -17.23 -31.33 10.23
N GLY A 170 -17.81 -32.17 11.09
CA GLY A 170 -19.23 -32.54 11.01
C GLY A 170 -19.64 -33.21 9.69
N GLY A 171 -18.72 -33.90 9.00
CA GLY A 171 -18.96 -34.56 7.70
C GLY A 171 -18.98 -33.60 6.50
N SER A 172 -18.56 -32.35 6.70
CA SER A 172 -18.40 -31.35 5.65
C SER A 172 -16.94 -30.92 5.58
N TYR A 173 -16.50 -30.60 4.37
CA TYR A 173 -15.13 -30.16 4.12
C TYR A 173 -15.08 -28.64 3.94
N TYR A 174 -13.95 -28.04 4.29
CA TYR A 174 -13.72 -26.61 4.11
C TYR A 174 -12.27 -26.35 3.67
N ILE A 175 -12.10 -25.23 2.98
CA ILE A 175 -10.80 -24.64 2.68
C ILE A 175 -10.72 -23.26 3.33
N GLN A 176 -9.55 -22.95 3.89
CA GLN A 176 -9.31 -21.70 4.60
C GLN A 176 -7.96 -21.09 4.21
N SER A 177 -7.97 -19.77 4.01
CA SER A 177 -6.80 -18.93 3.86
C SER A 177 -6.25 -18.50 5.20
N LEU A 178 -4.92 -18.47 5.32
CA LEU A 178 -4.22 -17.99 6.51
C LEU A 178 -4.15 -16.46 6.56
N GLY A 179 -4.59 -15.77 5.50
CA GLY A 179 -4.65 -14.32 5.44
C GLY A 179 -3.30 -13.64 5.59
N LYS A 180 -3.32 -12.32 5.80
CA LYS A 180 -2.10 -11.52 6.00
C LYS A 180 -1.34 -11.91 7.28
N ASN A 181 -2.06 -12.29 8.34
CA ASN A 181 -1.47 -12.60 9.64
C ASN A 181 -0.77 -13.98 9.65
N GLY A 182 -1.07 -14.85 8.69
CA GLY A 182 -0.50 -16.18 8.59
C GLY A 182 -0.98 -17.14 9.67
N LYS A 183 -2.16 -16.91 10.24
CA LYS A 183 -2.74 -17.73 11.30
C LYS A 183 -4.13 -18.19 10.89
N ILE A 184 -4.54 -19.32 11.46
CA ILE A 184 -5.93 -19.76 11.37
C ILE A 184 -6.78 -18.81 12.21
N ASP A 185 -7.60 -18.00 11.53
CA ASP A 185 -8.47 -17.01 12.18
C ASP A 185 -9.69 -17.64 12.84
N TYR A 186 -10.16 -18.77 12.30
CA TYR A 186 -11.38 -19.43 12.75
C TYR A 186 -11.28 -20.95 12.57
N ILE A 187 -11.50 -21.70 13.64
CA ILE A 187 -11.62 -23.16 13.58
C ILE A 187 -13.11 -23.49 13.54
N PRO A 188 -13.64 -23.99 12.41
CA PRO A 188 -15.06 -24.30 12.31
C PRO A 188 -15.42 -25.53 13.14
N ILE A 189 -16.44 -25.39 13.98
CA ILE A 189 -16.95 -26.49 14.83
C ILE A 189 -18.16 -27.17 14.19
N ASN A 190 -19.02 -26.41 13.52
CA ASN A 190 -20.23 -26.89 12.88
C ASN A 190 -20.33 -26.30 11.45
N PRO A 191 -20.57 -27.14 10.42
CA PRO A 191 -20.68 -26.68 9.04
C PRO A 191 -21.85 -25.74 8.73
N TYR A 192 -22.85 -25.68 9.61
CA TYR A 192 -24.00 -24.78 9.43
C TYR A 192 -23.82 -23.43 10.12
N ASP A 193 -22.76 -23.25 10.90
CA ASP A 193 -22.50 -21.99 11.57
C ASP A 193 -21.94 -20.98 10.55
N LYS A 194 -22.55 -19.80 10.49
CA LYS A 194 -22.01 -18.72 9.67
C LYS A 194 -20.72 -18.21 10.35
N PRO A 195 -19.59 -18.16 9.62
CA PRO A 195 -18.36 -17.61 10.16
C PRO A 195 -18.53 -16.12 10.53
N PRO A 196 -17.74 -15.61 11.49
CA PRO A 196 -17.71 -14.19 11.80
C PRO A 196 -17.49 -13.32 10.55
N PRO A 197 -18.11 -12.13 10.43
CA PRO A 197 -18.01 -11.28 9.23
C PRO A 197 -16.60 -10.79 8.89
N ASP A 198 -15.67 -10.89 9.83
CA ASP A 198 -14.26 -10.54 9.66
C ASP A 198 -13.44 -11.68 9.05
N VAL A 199 -13.98 -12.90 8.98
CA VAL A 199 -13.28 -14.11 8.52
C VAL A 199 -14.00 -14.79 7.34
N ASP A 200 -15.19 -14.35 6.96
CA ASP A 200 -16.04 -14.99 5.94
C ASP A 200 -15.49 -14.92 4.50
N ASP A 201 -14.50 -14.06 4.26
CA ASP A 201 -13.74 -13.98 3.00
C ASP A 201 -12.53 -14.95 2.96
N ASN A 202 -12.15 -15.50 4.12
CA ASN A 202 -11.00 -16.39 4.27
C ASN A 202 -11.38 -17.85 4.40
N ILE A 203 -12.65 -18.20 4.61
CA ILE A 203 -13.12 -19.58 4.72
C ILE A 203 -14.21 -19.88 3.70
N LEU A 204 -14.13 -21.03 3.07
CA LEU A 204 -15.14 -21.52 2.14
C LEU A 204 -15.47 -22.98 2.44
N TRP A 205 -16.75 -23.24 2.67
CA TRP A 205 -17.29 -24.58 2.82
C TRP A 205 -17.46 -25.22 1.45
N LEU A 206 -16.91 -26.42 1.29
CA LEU A 206 -17.09 -27.21 0.08
C LEU A 206 -18.49 -27.80 0.08
N LYS A 207 -19.21 -27.58 -1.00
CA LYS A 207 -20.53 -28.16 -1.21
C LYS A 207 -20.41 -29.23 -2.28
N PRO A 208 -20.73 -30.49 -1.97
CA PRO A 208 -20.81 -31.52 -2.99
C PRO A 208 -21.68 -31.01 -4.14
N PRO A 209 -21.22 -31.09 -5.40
CA PRO A 209 -22.03 -30.68 -6.53
C PRO A 209 -23.31 -31.51 -6.50
N GLU A 210 -24.44 -30.83 -6.35
CA GLU A 210 -25.74 -31.48 -6.32
C GLU A 210 -25.93 -32.16 -7.68
N LYS A 211 -26.06 -33.51 -7.68
CA LYS A 211 -26.40 -34.23 -8.90
C LYS A 211 -27.70 -33.65 -9.37
N GLU A 212 -27.72 -33.01 -10.54
CA GLU A 212 -28.94 -32.51 -11.15
C GLU A 212 -30.01 -33.61 -11.01
N LYS A 213 -31.00 -33.39 -10.15
CA LYS A 213 -32.24 -34.13 -10.26
C LYS A 213 -32.74 -33.77 -11.64
N LYS A 214 -32.59 -34.70 -12.58
CA LYS A 214 -33.41 -34.67 -13.78
C LYS A 214 -34.84 -34.71 -13.26
N GLU A 215 -35.45 -33.53 -13.18
CA GLU A 215 -36.87 -33.34 -12.99
C GLU A 215 -37.51 -33.87 -14.26
N ASN A 216 -37.57 -35.21 -14.35
CA ASN A 216 -38.48 -35.88 -15.24
C ASN A 216 -39.84 -35.78 -14.56
N SER A 217 -40.42 -34.58 -14.65
CA SER A 217 -41.84 -34.35 -14.48
C SER A 217 -42.56 -35.07 -15.62
N GLU A 218 -42.68 -36.39 -15.52
CA GLU A 218 -43.88 -37.06 -16.02
C GLU A 218 -45.02 -36.60 -15.12
N GLU A 219 -45.57 -35.44 -15.46
CA GLU A 219 -46.90 -35.05 -15.07
C GLU A 219 -47.83 -36.16 -15.60
N PRO A 220 -48.57 -36.89 -14.73
CA PRO A 220 -49.63 -37.73 -15.22
C PRO A 220 -50.62 -36.79 -15.89
N GLN A 221 -50.73 -36.86 -17.22
CA GLN A 221 -51.83 -36.20 -17.92
C GLN A 221 -53.12 -36.77 -17.34
N GLU A 222 -53.73 -35.99 -16.45
CA GLU A 222 -55.08 -36.20 -15.97
C GLU A 222 -55.96 -36.12 -17.22
N PHE A 223 -56.28 -37.29 -17.76
CA PHE A 223 -57.20 -37.47 -18.88
C PHE A 223 -58.55 -36.97 -18.40
N GLY A 224 -58.82 -35.70 -18.70
CA GLY A 224 -60.06 -35.02 -18.32
C GLY A 224 -61.25 -35.87 -18.73
N ASP A 225 -62.14 -36.09 -17.76
CA ASP A 225 -63.39 -36.82 -17.95
C ASP A 225 -64.13 -36.29 -19.20
N PRO A 226 -64.69 -37.16 -20.05
CA PRO A 226 -65.50 -36.67 -21.15
C PRO A 226 -66.70 -35.93 -20.59
N VAL A 227 -66.78 -34.63 -20.88
CA VAL A 227 -67.95 -33.78 -20.63
C VAL A 227 -69.16 -34.44 -21.29
N VAL A 228 -69.97 -35.14 -20.50
CA VAL A 228 -71.27 -35.64 -20.91
C VAL A 228 -72.18 -34.43 -21.12
N ARG A 229 -72.21 -33.92 -22.35
CA ARG A 229 -73.22 -32.96 -22.78
C ARG A 229 -74.56 -33.69 -22.84
N GLY A 230 -75.40 -33.45 -21.83
CA GLY A 230 -76.81 -33.79 -21.89
C GLY A 230 -77.49 -33.08 -23.07
N GLY A 231 -78.32 -33.83 -23.79
CA GLY A 231 -79.20 -33.29 -24.81
C GLY A 231 -79.96 -34.36 -25.57
N TRP A 232 -81.28 -34.43 -25.29
CA TRP A 232 -82.45 -34.84 -26.10
C TRP A 232 -82.32 -36.22 -26.79
N TRP A 233 -83.17 -37.23 -26.56
CA TRP A 233 -84.61 -37.38 -26.81
C TRP A 233 -85.18 -38.47 -25.89
#